data_AF-S4RWM4-F1
#
_entry.id   AF-S4RWM4-F1
#
_cell.length_a   1.000
_cell.length_b   1.000
_cell.length_c   1.000
_cell.angle_alpha   90.00
_cell.angle_beta   90.00
_cell.angle_gamma   90.00
#
_symmetry.space_group_name_H-M   'P 1'
#
loop_
_entity.id
_entity.type
_entity.pdbx_description
1 polymer ?
#
loop_
_entity_poly.entity_id
_entity_poly.type
_entity_poly.pdbx_seq_one_letter_code
_entity_poly.pdbx_strand_id
1 'polypeptide(L)'
;RFTNIKLKSVTFEDSLFKNCTFEYITSTNTFFKNCTFEGTKFFDTDLFEFKFIGTVFINSSFINSKKGCQIDFSDDFSAILYFVSFLGSLAVLPGNIVSALLMDRLGRLKMIGNSMILSGVSCSFLWAGSSEATMIGLLCLFNGLSISAWNALNVITVELFPTNKRTTAFGFLNAMSRLAAVFGNVIFDSTVGSGKTVAVLLASTVLVGGGFVALRMPDTRRQILM
;
A
#
# COMPACT_ATOMS: atom_id res chain seq x y z
N ARG A 1 -26.24 30.56 8.60
CA ARG A 1 -26.14 30.25 7.15
C ARG A 1 -24.81 29.57 6.92
N PHE A 2 -24.84 28.36 6.35
CA PHE A 2 -23.71 27.48 6.09
C PHE A 2 -23.63 27.29 4.58
N THR A 3 -22.56 27.76 3.95
CA THR A 3 -22.41 27.75 2.48
C THR A 3 -21.05 27.25 2.07
N ASN A 4 -20.99 26.30 1.15
CA ASN A 4 -19.73 25.76 0.58
C ASN A 4 -18.78 25.18 1.66
N ILE A 5 -19.32 24.32 2.53
CA ILE A 5 -18.58 23.69 3.64
C ILE A 5 -18.40 22.19 3.38
N LYS A 6 -17.20 21.68 3.66
CA LYS A 6 -16.89 20.24 3.68
C LYS A 6 -16.75 19.77 5.13
N LEU A 7 -17.70 18.95 5.59
CA LEU A 7 -17.68 18.32 6.92
C LEU A 7 -17.04 16.93 6.79
N LYS A 8 -16.00 16.65 7.57
CA LYS A 8 -15.35 15.33 7.63
C LYS A 8 -15.28 14.84 9.07
N SER A 9 -15.84 13.67 9.35
CA SER A 9 -15.80 13.03 10.69
C SER A 9 -16.32 13.91 11.83
N VAL A 10 -17.37 14.71 11.59
CA VAL A 10 -17.97 15.58 12.60
C VAL A 10 -19.28 14.98 13.10
N THR A 11 -19.47 14.89 14.41
CA THR A 11 -20.77 14.52 14.99
C THR A 11 -21.33 15.71 15.75
N PHE A 12 -22.54 16.14 15.39
CA PHE A 12 -23.30 17.12 16.15
C PHE A 12 -24.28 16.37 17.07
N GLU A 13 -24.19 16.61 18.37
CA GLU A 13 -25.05 15.98 19.38
C GLU A 13 -25.85 17.07 20.11
N ASP A 14 -27.13 16.78 20.42
CA ASP A 14 -28.03 17.63 21.22
C ASP A 14 -28.10 19.11 20.78
N SER A 15 -28.00 19.35 19.48
CA SER A 15 -27.85 20.69 18.92
C SER A 15 -29.15 21.23 18.30
N LEU A 16 -29.42 22.51 18.49
CA LEU A 16 -30.60 23.22 17.96
C LEU A 16 -30.20 24.15 16.81
N PHE A 17 -30.76 23.92 15.62
CA PHE A 17 -30.55 24.74 14.43
C PHE A 17 -31.83 25.48 14.07
N LYS A 18 -31.90 26.78 14.37
CA LYS A 18 -33.05 27.66 14.07
C LYS A 18 -32.77 28.57 12.88
N ASN A 19 -33.70 28.66 11.93
CA ASN A 19 -33.66 29.55 10.76
C ASN A 19 -32.33 29.52 9.99
N CYS A 20 -31.74 28.32 9.86
CA CYS A 20 -30.46 28.12 9.20
C CYS A 20 -30.64 27.66 7.75
N THR A 21 -29.81 28.18 6.84
CA THR A 21 -29.69 27.68 5.47
C THR A 21 -28.38 26.91 5.30
N PHE A 22 -28.45 25.72 4.70
CA PHE A 22 -27.36 24.82 4.39
C PHE A 22 -27.28 24.72 2.86
N GLU A 23 -26.29 25.36 2.23
CA GLU A 23 -26.14 25.42 0.77
C GLU A 23 -24.79 24.83 0.35
N TYR A 24 -24.77 23.94 -0.64
CA TYR A 24 -23.52 23.36 -1.19
C TYR A 24 -22.65 22.67 -0.15
N ILE A 25 -23.23 21.81 0.69
CA ILE A 25 -22.50 21.12 1.77
C ILE A 25 -22.21 19.69 1.35
N THR A 26 -20.95 19.29 1.57
CA THR A 26 -20.48 17.90 1.42
C THR A 26 -20.08 17.37 2.79
N SER A 27 -20.51 16.17 3.14
CA SER A 27 -20.40 15.60 4.47
C SER A 27 -19.98 14.13 4.40
N THR A 28 -18.82 13.83 4.98
CA THR A 28 -18.23 12.48 5.04
C THR A 28 -18.14 12.05 6.49
N ASN A 29 -18.60 10.83 6.78
CA ASN A 29 -18.64 10.28 8.13
C ASN A 29 -19.18 11.27 9.20
N THR A 30 -20.17 12.09 8.81
CA THR A 30 -20.70 13.19 9.64
C THR A 30 -22.15 12.88 10.00
N PHE A 31 -22.47 12.99 11.29
CA PHE A 31 -23.77 12.60 11.83
C PHE A 31 -24.37 13.71 12.70
N PHE A 32 -25.70 13.79 12.71
CA PHE A 32 -26.47 14.64 13.60
C PHE A 32 -27.31 13.74 14.50
N LYS A 33 -27.03 13.74 15.81
CA LYS A 33 -27.70 12.90 16.80
C LYS A 33 -28.51 13.75 17.76
N ASN A 34 -29.79 13.42 17.92
CA ASN A 34 -30.69 14.10 18.85
C ASN A 34 -30.78 15.64 18.64
N CYS A 35 -30.57 16.09 17.41
CA CYS A 35 -30.61 17.50 17.03
C CYS A 35 -32.03 17.93 16.63
N THR A 36 -32.36 19.21 16.83
CA THR A 36 -33.63 19.80 16.38
C THR A 36 -33.37 20.85 15.31
N PHE A 37 -34.02 20.72 14.15
CA PHE A 37 -33.95 21.68 13.04
C PHE A 37 -35.30 22.40 12.90
N GLU A 38 -35.30 23.73 13.03
CA GLU A 38 -36.50 24.56 12.95
C GLU A 38 -36.33 25.65 11.88
N GLY A 39 -37.21 25.65 10.87
CA GLY A 39 -37.18 26.65 9.79
C GLY A 39 -35.93 26.56 8.91
N THR A 40 -35.30 25.39 8.81
CA THR A 40 -34.02 25.24 8.11
C THR A 40 -34.18 24.80 6.67
N LYS A 41 -33.40 25.38 5.76
CA LYS A 41 -33.42 25.03 4.32
C LYS A 41 -32.13 24.33 3.93
N PHE A 42 -32.24 23.16 3.32
CA PHE A 42 -31.12 22.41 2.75
C PHE A 42 -31.18 22.50 1.23
N PHE A 43 -30.14 23.04 0.61
CA PHE A 43 -30.02 23.25 -0.83
C PHE A 43 -28.72 22.66 -1.37
N ASP A 44 -28.80 21.74 -2.33
CA ASP A 44 -27.63 21.09 -2.95
C ASP A 44 -26.65 20.46 -1.94
N THR A 45 -27.21 19.75 -0.96
CA THR A 45 -26.47 19.06 0.11
C THR A 45 -26.51 17.54 -0.06
N ASP A 46 -25.53 16.85 0.52
CA ASP A 46 -25.43 15.38 0.58
C ASP A 46 -25.89 14.80 1.95
N LEU A 47 -26.70 15.58 2.67
CA LEU A 47 -27.25 15.24 3.98
C LEU A 47 -28.53 14.43 3.81
N PHE A 48 -28.39 13.11 3.76
CA PHE A 48 -29.51 12.17 3.65
C PHE A 48 -30.01 11.72 5.03
N GLU A 49 -31.21 11.12 5.06
CA GLU A 49 -31.92 10.68 6.26
C GLU A 49 -31.06 9.80 7.19
N PHE A 50 -30.21 8.91 6.66
CA PHE A 50 -29.35 8.05 7.47
C PHE A 50 -28.29 8.80 8.30
N LYS A 51 -27.96 10.06 7.97
CA LYS A 51 -27.02 10.90 8.75
C LYS A 51 -27.69 11.58 9.95
N PHE A 52 -29.01 11.47 10.06
CA PHE A 52 -29.84 12.11 11.06
C PHE A 52 -30.44 11.06 12.01
N ILE A 53 -29.86 10.91 13.20
CA ILE A 53 -30.23 9.88 14.17
C ILE A 53 -31.01 10.53 15.31
N GLY A 54 -32.31 10.23 15.42
CA GLY A 54 -33.17 10.79 16.47
C GLY A 54 -33.37 12.31 16.37
N THR A 55 -33.22 12.89 15.18
CA THR A 55 -33.38 14.34 14.98
C THR A 55 -34.81 14.71 14.61
N VAL A 56 -35.28 15.87 15.07
CA VAL A 56 -36.62 16.39 14.77
C VAL A 56 -36.53 17.55 13.78
N PHE A 57 -37.37 17.53 12.73
CA PHE A 57 -37.46 18.60 11.74
C PHE A 57 -38.81 19.33 11.85
N ILE A 58 -38.77 20.66 12.00
CA ILE A 58 -39.95 21.53 12.13
C ILE A 58 -39.87 22.60 11.05
N ASN A 59 -40.82 22.62 10.10
CA ASN A 59 -40.84 23.57 8.98
C ASN A 59 -39.52 23.64 8.17
N SER A 60 -38.80 22.53 8.06
CA SER A 60 -37.55 22.44 7.29
C SER A 60 -37.78 21.85 5.90
N SER A 61 -37.07 22.34 4.89
CA SER A 61 -37.19 21.90 3.50
C SER A 61 -35.87 21.43 2.91
N PHE A 62 -35.93 20.37 2.08
CA PHE A 62 -34.81 19.83 1.33
C PHE A 62 -35.05 20.05 -0.16
N ILE A 63 -34.14 20.77 -0.83
CA ILE A 63 -34.26 21.20 -2.22
C ILE A 63 -32.99 20.77 -2.97
N ASN A 64 -33.17 20.05 -4.08
CA ASN A 64 -32.06 19.56 -4.92
C ASN A 64 -30.97 18.80 -4.15
N SER A 65 -31.33 17.81 -3.32
CA SER A 65 -30.31 16.95 -2.71
C SER A 65 -29.47 16.27 -3.79
N LYS A 66 -28.14 16.26 -3.64
CA LYS A 66 -27.23 15.65 -4.61
C LYS A 66 -27.51 14.15 -4.74
N LYS A 67 -28.32 13.74 -5.71
CA LYS A 67 -28.62 12.32 -5.97
C LYS A 67 -27.44 11.68 -6.70
N GLY A 68 -26.66 10.89 -5.97
CA GLY A 68 -25.58 10.09 -6.54
C GLY A 68 -24.66 9.59 -5.45
N CYS A 69 -24.17 8.36 -5.61
CA CYS A 69 -23.02 7.89 -4.85
C CYS A 69 -21.81 8.62 -5.44
N GLN A 70 -21.51 9.82 -4.94
CA GLN A 70 -20.22 10.43 -5.25
C GLN A 70 -19.19 9.53 -4.58
N ILE A 71 -18.34 8.90 -5.40
CA ILE A 71 -17.09 8.30 -4.93
C ILE A 71 -16.32 9.48 -4.36
N ASP A 72 -16.50 9.72 -3.08
CA ASP A 72 -15.88 10.85 -2.43
C ASP A 72 -14.41 10.47 -2.23
N PHE A 73 -13.57 10.87 -3.19
CA PHE A 73 -12.11 10.87 -3.04
C PHE A 73 -11.64 11.74 -1.86
N SER A 74 -12.56 12.25 -1.03
CA SER A 74 -12.35 12.85 0.29
C SER A 74 -11.35 12.16 1.22
N ASP A 75 -11.05 10.88 1.05
CA ASP A 75 -9.82 10.33 1.62
C ASP A 75 -8.69 10.51 0.61
N ASP A 76 -8.19 11.75 0.51
CA ASP A 76 -6.99 12.08 -0.28
C ASP A 76 -5.86 11.08 0.04
N PHE A 77 -5.79 10.65 1.31
CA PHE A 77 -4.89 9.60 1.79
C PHE A 77 -5.13 8.22 1.13
N SER A 78 -6.38 7.78 1.01
CA SER A 78 -6.73 6.50 0.38
C SER A 78 -6.39 6.51 -1.11
N ALA A 79 -6.74 7.59 -1.82
CA ALA A 79 -6.43 7.75 -3.24
C ALA A 79 -4.92 7.71 -3.50
N ILE A 80 -4.13 8.40 -2.68
CA ILE A 80 -2.66 8.39 -2.75
C ILE A 80 -2.13 6.97 -2.47
N LEU A 81 -2.62 6.28 -1.44
CA LEU A 81 -2.18 4.93 -1.10
C LEU A 81 -2.42 3.92 -2.24
N TYR A 82 -3.61 3.97 -2.85
CA TYR A 82 -3.93 3.13 -4.01
C TYR A 82 -3.06 3.47 -5.21
N PHE A 83 -2.81 4.76 -5.46
CA PHE A 83 -1.96 5.20 -6.56
C PHE A 83 -0.50 4.76 -6.39
N VAL A 84 0.05 4.87 -5.17
CA VAL A 84 1.40 4.38 -4.85
C VAL A 84 1.48 2.86 -5.02
N SER A 85 0.47 2.12 -4.60
CA SER A 85 0.40 0.66 -4.77
C SER A 85 0.31 0.26 -6.24
N PHE A 86 -0.44 1.02 -7.03
CA PHE A 86 -0.54 0.85 -8.47
C PHE A 86 0.81 1.11 -9.16
N LEU A 87 1.50 2.21 -8.85
CA LEU A 87 2.83 2.51 -9.40
C LEU A 87 3.87 1.44 -9.02
N GLY A 88 3.85 0.99 -7.76
CA GLY A 88 4.72 -0.09 -7.31
C GLY A 88 4.50 -1.38 -8.10
N SER A 89 3.23 -1.75 -8.35
CA SER A 89 2.87 -2.93 -9.16
C SER A 89 3.23 -2.74 -10.63
N LEU A 90 3.06 -1.53 -11.17
CA LEU A 90 3.45 -1.20 -12.54
C LEU A 90 4.96 -1.36 -12.75
N ALA A 91 5.77 -1.01 -11.75
CA ALA A 91 7.23 -1.18 -11.78
C ALA A 91 7.70 -2.65 -11.77
N VAL A 92 6.84 -3.59 -11.35
CA VAL A 92 7.13 -5.03 -11.38
C VAL A 92 7.17 -5.55 -12.82
N LEU A 93 6.35 -5.01 -13.73
CA LEU A 93 6.31 -5.42 -15.14
C LEU A 93 7.65 -5.24 -15.88
N PRO A 94 8.28 -4.06 -15.90
CA PRO A 94 9.60 -3.91 -16.51
C PRO A 94 10.65 -4.71 -15.75
N GLY A 95 10.54 -4.84 -14.42
CA GLY A 95 11.41 -5.70 -13.61
C GLY A 95 11.39 -7.16 -14.07
N ASN A 96 10.21 -7.71 -14.39
CA ASN A 96 10.05 -9.05 -14.93
C ASN A 96 10.72 -9.22 -16.31
N ILE A 97 10.54 -8.26 -17.23
CA ILE A 97 11.13 -8.30 -18.57
C ILE A 97 12.66 -8.25 -18.47
N VAL A 98 13.18 -7.28 -17.71
CA VAL A 98 14.61 -7.15 -17.43
C VAL A 98 15.14 -8.42 -16.77
N SER A 99 14.35 -9.02 -15.88
CA SER A 99 14.76 -10.26 -15.22
C SER A 99 14.95 -11.41 -16.20
N ALA A 100 14.01 -11.60 -17.13
CA ALA A 100 14.08 -12.65 -18.13
C ALA A 100 15.30 -12.47 -19.06
N LEU A 101 15.58 -11.24 -19.51
CA LEU A 101 16.69 -10.95 -20.44
C LEU A 101 18.07 -11.13 -19.78
N LEU A 102 18.22 -10.71 -18.52
CA LEU A 102 19.50 -10.76 -17.81
C LEU A 102 19.81 -12.14 -17.23
N MET A 103 18.79 -12.95 -16.98
CA MET A 103 18.92 -14.28 -16.39
C MET A 103 19.83 -15.19 -17.20
N ASP A 104 19.74 -15.09 -18.52
CA ASP A 104 20.49 -15.95 -19.44
C ASP A 104 21.93 -15.48 -19.58
N ARG A 105 22.19 -14.17 -19.45
CA ARG A 105 23.54 -13.61 -19.57
C ARG A 105 24.34 -13.67 -18.26
N LEU A 106 23.79 -13.17 -17.16
CA LEU A 106 24.54 -12.97 -15.90
C LEU A 106 24.65 -14.22 -15.02
N GLY A 107 23.78 -15.22 -15.23
CA GLY A 107 23.70 -16.41 -14.41
C GLY A 107 22.78 -16.25 -13.20
N ARG A 108 22.13 -17.35 -12.79
CA ARG A 108 21.02 -17.34 -11.84
C ARG A 108 21.42 -16.80 -10.45
N LEU A 109 22.51 -17.32 -9.89
CA LEU A 109 23.01 -16.96 -8.55
C LEU A 109 23.52 -15.52 -8.45
N LYS A 110 24.31 -15.08 -9.44
CA LYS A 110 24.80 -13.69 -9.49
C LYS A 110 23.65 -12.70 -9.64
N MET A 111 22.60 -13.10 -10.35
CA MET A 111 21.40 -12.29 -10.49
C MET A 111 20.65 -12.13 -9.17
N ILE A 112 20.45 -13.21 -8.41
CA ILE A 112 19.86 -13.15 -7.05
C ILE A 112 20.70 -12.22 -6.15
N GLY A 113 22.01 -12.45 -6.08
CA GLY A 113 22.89 -11.66 -5.22
C GLY A 113 22.93 -10.17 -5.57
N ASN A 114 23.16 -9.84 -6.84
CA ASN A 114 23.26 -8.45 -7.28
C ASN A 114 21.92 -7.70 -7.13
N SER A 115 20.80 -8.35 -7.43
CA SER A 115 19.48 -7.71 -7.29
C SER A 115 19.10 -7.46 -5.84
N MET A 116 19.42 -8.37 -4.92
CA MET A 116 19.20 -8.18 -3.48
C MET A 116 20.09 -7.09 -2.87
N ILE A 117 21.35 -6.99 -3.32
CA ILE A 117 22.24 -5.91 -2.87
C ILE A 117 21.74 -4.57 -3.40
N LEU A 118 21.39 -4.49 -4.69
CA LEU A 118 20.93 -3.24 -5.29
C LEU A 118 19.57 -2.80 -4.72
N SER A 119 18.66 -3.73 -4.42
CA SER A 119 17.41 -3.41 -3.73
C SER A 119 17.65 -2.97 -2.29
N GLY A 120 18.57 -3.60 -1.56
CA GLY A 120 18.97 -3.18 -0.21
C GLY A 120 19.59 -1.78 -0.17
N VAL A 121 20.47 -1.46 -1.11
CA VAL A 121 21.05 -0.10 -1.25
C VAL A 121 19.95 0.92 -1.53
N SER A 122 19.04 0.60 -2.45
CA SER A 122 17.92 1.48 -2.80
C SER A 122 16.97 1.71 -1.61
N CYS A 123 16.74 0.67 -0.80
CA CYS A 123 15.96 0.76 0.43
C CYS A 123 16.64 1.69 1.45
N SER A 124 17.97 1.64 1.60
CA SER A 124 18.69 2.55 2.51
C SER A 124 18.53 4.02 2.15
N PHE A 125 18.41 4.33 0.85
CA PHE A 125 18.16 5.71 0.39
C PHE A 125 16.77 6.24 0.77
N LEU A 126 15.81 5.38 1.15
CA LEU A 126 14.49 5.83 1.63
C LEU A 126 14.59 6.64 2.92
N TRP A 127 15.62 6.43 3.74
CA TRP A 127 15.85 7.26 4.92
C TRP A 127 16.22 8.71 4.58
N ALA A 128 16.95 8.91 3.47
CA ALA A 128 17.41 10.24 3.04
C ALA A 128 16.40 10.96 2.13
N GLY A 129 15.31 10.29 1.72
CA GLY A 129 14.29 10.86 0.84
C GLY A 129 13.48 11.94 1.54
N SER A 130 13.66 13.20 1.14
CA SER A 130 12.91 14.35 1.67
C SER A 130 11.67 14.70 0.86
N SER A 131 11.54 14.19 -0.37
CA SER A 131 10.44 14.48 -1.29
C SER A 131 9.57 13.24 -1.56
N GLU A 132 8.25 13.41 -1.57
CA GLU A 132 7.28 12.34 -1.85
C GLU A 132 7.56 11.64 -3.19
N ALA A 133 7.89 12.41 -4.24
CA ALA A 133 8.22 11.86 -5.55
C ALA A 133 9.48 10.98 -5.51
N THR A 134 10.48 11.35 -4.70
CA THR A 134 11.70 10.56 -4.55
C THR A 134 11.44 9.25 -3.81
N MET A 135 10.56 9.26 -2.80
CA MET A 135 10.18 8.05 -2.07
C MET A 135 9.40 7.07 -2.96
N ILE A 136 8.46 7.57 -3.77
CA ILE A 136 7.70 6.74 -4.72
C ILE A 136 8.64 6.17 -5.79
N GLY A 137 9.55 6.98 -6.32
CA GLY A 137 10.55 6.52 -7.30
C GLY A 137 11.44 5.41 -6.74
N LEU A 138 11.93 5.56 -5.50
CA LEU A 138 12.74 4.54 -4.81
C LEU A 138 11.92 3.28 -4.50
N LEU A 139 10.64 3.40 -4.15
CA LEU A 139 9.74 2.26 -3.95
C LEU A 139 9.54 1.46 -5.26
N CYS A 140 9.30 2.14 -6.37
CA CYS A 140 9.18 1.51 -7.68
C CYS A 140 10.47 0.79 -8.08
N LEU A 141 11.62 1.45 -7.86
CA LEU A 141 12.93 0.87 -8.14
C LEU A 141 13.18 -0.36 -7.25
N PHE A 142 12.86 -0.28 -5.96
CA PHE A 142 12.96 -1.41 -5.03
C PHE A 142 12.10 -2.61 -5.47
N ASN A 143 10.84 -2.38 -5.85
CA ASN A 143 9.94 -3.44 -6.32
C ASN A 143 10.43 -4.07 -7.64
N GLY A 144 10.86 -3.26 -8.59
CA GLY A 144 11.40 -3.73 -9.88
C GLY A 144 12.69 -4.55 -9.73
N LEU A 145 13.55 -4.22 -8.78
CA LEU A 145 14.75 -5.02 -8.48
C LEU A 145 14.43 -6.28 -7.70
N SER A 146 13.55 -6.20 -6.70
CA SER A 146 13.21 -7.34 -5.83
C SER A 146 12.48 -8.44 -6.60
N ILE A 147 11.65 -8.10 -7.59
CA ILE A 147 11.00 -9.13 -8.42
C ILE A 147 12.02 -9.93 -9.25
N SER A 148 13.12 -9.29 -9.68
CA SER A 148 14.16 -10.00 -10.42
C SER A 148 14.85 -11.07 -9.56
N ALA A 149 15.06 -10.79 -8.26
CA ALA A 149 15.56 -11.76 -7.29
C ALA A 149 14.58 -12.92 -7.11
N TRP A 150 13.28 -12.60 -6.99
CA TRP A 150 12.21 -13.58 -6.82
C TRP A 150 12.10 -14.55 -8.01
N ASN A 151 12.12 -14.03 -9.23
CA ASN A 151 12.11 -14.85 -10.44
C ASN A 151 13.34 -15.75 -10.52
N ALA A 152 14.52 -15.21 -10.19
CA ALA A 152 15.74 -15.99 -10.19
C ALA A 152 15.74 -17.12 -9.15
N LEU A 153 15.17 -16.87 -7.97
CA LEU A 153 15.00 -17.86 -6.91
C LEU A 153 14.01 -18.98 -7.32
N ASN A 154 12.91 -18.64 -8.00
CA ASN A 154 11.96 -19.65 -8.46
C ASN A 154 12.57 -20.59 -9.51
N VAL A 155 13.35 -20.05 -10.45
CA VAL A 155 13.99 -20.87 -11.48
C VAL A 155 15.12 -21.73 -10.90
N ILE A 156 15.98 -21.18 -10.02
CA ILE A 156 17.04 -22.00 -9.42
C ILE A 156 16.46 -23.13 -8.57
N THR A 157 15.30 -22.91 -7.93
CA THR A 157 14.62 -23.95 -7.17
C THR A 157 14.21 -25.13 -8.07
N VAL A 158 13.68 -24.87 -9.27
CA VAL A 158 13.30 -25.95 -10.18
C VAL A 158 14.49 -26.61 -10.88
N GLU A 159 15.58 -25.87 -11.07
CA GLU A 159 16.84 -26.38 -11.63
C GLU A 159 17.61 -27.25 -10.61
N LEU A 160 17.57 -26.94 -9.31
CA LEU A 160 18.32 -27.64 -8.27
C LEU A 160 17.71 -28.99 -7.87
N PHE A 161 16.38 -29.10 -7.87
CA PHE A 161 15.68 -30.28 -7.38
C PHE A 161 15.24 -31.22 -8.53
N PRO A 162 15.42 -32.55 -8.37
CA PRO A 162 15.00 -33.54 -9.36
C PRO A 162 13.47 -33.55 -9.49
N THR A 163 12.96 -33.93 -10.66
CA THR A 163 11.53 -33.86 -11.03
C THR A 163 10.59 -34.44 -9.96
N ASN A 164 10.97 -35.57 -9.35
CA ASN A 164 10.15 -36.27 -8.36
C ASN A 164 10.00 -35.52 -7.03
N LYS A 165 10.91 -34.56 -6.72
CA LYS A 165 10.91 -33.80 -5.46
C LYS A 165 10.70 -32.30 -5.65
N ARG A 166 10.65 -31.83 -6.91
CA ARG A 166 10.59 -30.42 -7.26
C ARG A 166 9.37 -29.71 -6.68
N THR A 167 8.18 -30.30 -6.80
CA THR A 167 6.93 -29.71 -6.30
C THR A 167 6.95 -29.58 -4.77
N THR A 168 7.40 -30.62 -4.06
CA THR A 168 7.51 -30.61 -2.60
C THR A 168 8.54 -29.57 -2.13
N ALA A 169 9.70 -29.49 -2.79
CA ALA A 169 10.73 -28.51 -2.46
C ALA A 169 10.25 -27.07 -2.69
N PHE A 170 9.60 -26.82 -3.84
CA PHE A 170 9.02 -25.51 -4.16
C PHE A 170 7.93 -25.10 -3.17
N GLY A 171 7.06 -26.04 -2.78
CA GLY A 171 6.04 -25.81 -1.76
C GLY A 171 6.63 -25.50 -0.38
N PHE A 172 7.64 -26.27 0.05
CA PHE A 172 8.32 -26.05 1.33
C PHE A 172 9.03 -24.70 1.38
N LEU A 173 9.76 -24.33 0.32
CA LEU A 173 10.45 -23.03 0.23
C LEU A 173 9.46 -21.85 0.23
N ASN A 174 8.33 -21.97 -0.47
CA ASN A 174 7.29 -20.95 -0.42
C ASN A 174 6.63 -20.86 0.96
N ALA A 175 6.39 -21.99 1.64
CA ALA A 175 5.88 -21.99 3.01
C ALA A 175 6.84 -21.27 3.97
N MET A 176 8.14 -21.54 3.85
CA MET A 176 9.17 -20.85 4.62
C MET A 176 9.19 -19.33 4.32
N SER A 177 9.05 -18.94 3.06
CA SER A 177 8.94 -17.51 2.67
C SER A 177 7.72 -16.84 3.30
N ARG A 178 6.57 -17.52 3.37
CA ARG A 178 5.36 -16.99 4.02
C ARG A 178 5.54 -16.86 5.54
N LEU A 179 6.18 -17.84 6.19
CA LEU A 179 6.53 -17.72 7.61
C LEU A 179 7.47 -16.54 7.86
N ALA A 180 8.50 -16.39 7.04
CA ALA A 180 9.42 -15.24 7.13
C ALA A 180 8.69 -13.90 6.94
N ALA A 181 7.68 -13.82 6.06
CA ALA A 181 6.87 -12.62 5.88
C ALA A 181 6.02 -12.29 7.14
N VAL A 182 5.47 -13.30 7.81
CA VAL A 182 4.73 -13.10 9.08
C VAL A 182 5.65 -12.56 10.16
N PHE A 183 6.81 -13.20 10.37
CA PHE A 183 7.80 -12.70 11.33
C PHE A 183 8.31 -11.30 10.97
N GLY A 184 8.56 -11.04 9.69
CA GLY A 184 8.98 -9.73 9.19
C GLY A 184 7.97 -8.63 9.52
N ASN A 185 6.67 -8.86 9.32
CA ASN A 185 5.63 -7.91 9.67
C ASN A 185 5.56 -7.62 11.17
N VAL A 186 5.66 -8.65 12.02
CA VAL A 186 5.65 -8.47 13.49
C VAL A 186 6.85 -7.66 13.95
N ILE A 187 8.05 -7.96 13.42
CA ILE A 187 9.27 -7.22 13.75
C ILE A 187 9.17 -5.78 13.24
N PHE A 188 8.68 -5.59 12.01
CA PHE A 188 8.51 -4.26 11.42
C PHE A 188 7.56 -3.39 12.24
N ASP A 189 6.40 -3.92 12.63
CA ASP A 189 5.41 -3.21 13.44
C ASP A 189 5.99 -2.76 14.80
N SER A 190 6.72 -3.66 15.48
CA SER A 190 7.41 -3.32 16.74
C SER A 190 8.50 -2.25 16.57
N THR A 191 9.22 -2.27 15.44
CA THR A 191 10.36 -1.37 15.20
C THR A 191 9.91 0.00 14.70
N VAL A 192 8.83 0.06 13.90
CA VAL A 192 8.32 1.33 13.36
C VAL A 192 7.83 2.27 14.45
N GLY A 193 7.32 1.72 15.57
CA GLY A 193 6.94 2.49 16.76
C GLY A 193 8.11 3.18 17.47
N SER A 194 9.33 2.65 17.33
CA SER A 194 10.55 3.23 17.91
C SER A 194 11.28 4.19 16.96
N GLY A 195 11.01 4.12 15.66
CA GLY A 195 11.53 5.05 14.65
C GLY A 195 11.58 4.46 13.25
N LYS A 196 10.97 5.15 12.28
CA LYS A 196 10.88 4.73 10.86
C LYS A 196 12.26 4.40 10.25
N THR A 197 13.29 5.18 10.57
CA THR A 197 14.66 4.97 10.10
C THR A 197 15.24 3.62 10.50
N VAL A 198 14.99 3.18 11.74
CA VAL A 198 15.56 1.93 12.27
C VAL A 198 14.98 0.74 11.50
N ALA A 199 13.68 0.76 11.22
CA ALA A 199 13.02 -0.29 10.45
C ALA A 199 13.56 -0.38 9.01
N VAL A 200 13.78 0.78 8.35
CA VAL A 200 14.33 0.82 6.99
C VAL A 200 15.77 0.29 6.96
N LEU A 201 16.64 0.76 7.86
CA LEU A 201 18.03 0.31 7.90
C LEU A 201 18.14 -1.18 8.23
N LEU A 202 17.31 -1.68 9.16
CA LEU A 202 17.26 -3.10 9.48
C LEU A 202 16.87 -3.92 8.25
N ALA A 203 15.81 -3.53 7.52
CA ALA A 203 15.41 -4.21 6.29
C ALA A 203 16.52 -4.19 5.23
N SER A 204 17.20 -3.06 5.05
CA SER A 204 18.32 -2.95 4.12
C SER A 204 19.50 -3.85 4.48
N THR A 205 19.88 -3.92 5.77
CA THR A 205 21.00 -4.78 6.20
C THR A 205 20.71 -6.26 5.97
N VAL A 206 19.46 -6.71 6.21
CA VAL A 206 19.04 -8.09 5.96
C VAL A 206 19.09 -8.40 4.47
N LEU A 207 18.64 -7.48 3.60
CA LEU A 207 18.69 -7.65 2.15
C LEU A 207 20.13 -7.73 1.62
N VAL A 208 21.00 -6.81 2.04
CA VAL A 208 22.41 -6.80 1.63
C VAL A 208 23.14 -8.04 2.15
N GLY A 209 22.89 -8.44 3.40
CA GLY A 209 23.43 -9.66 3.98
C GLY A 209 22.98 -10.91 3.22
N GLY A 210 21.69 -11.02 2.92
CA GLY A 210 21.14 -12.10 2.10
C GLY A 210 21.74 -12.14 0.69
N GLY A 211 21.92 -10.98 0.06
CA GLY A 211 22.58 -10.87 -1.24
C GLY A 211 24.05 -11.32 -1.21
N PHE A 212 24.80 -10.98 -0.15
CA PHE A 212 26.19 -11.42 0.01
C PHE A 212 26.30 -12.93 0.22
N VAL A 213 25.41 -13.52 1.02
CA VAL A 213 25.30 -14.97 1.19
C VAL A 213 24.95 -15.64 -0.14
N ALA A 214 24.04 -15.06 -0.93
CA ALA A 214 23.69 -15.58 -2.24
C ALA A 214 24.88 -15.58 -3.24
N LEU A 215 25.72 -14.54 -3.20
CA LEU A 215 26.94 -14.49 -4.03
C LEU A 215 28.01 -15.50 -3.60
N ARG A 216 28.00 -15.92 -2.33
CA ARG A 216 28.92 -16.95 -1.81
C ARG A 216 28.50 -18.37 -2.16
N MET A 217 27.28 -18.58 -2.63
CA MET A 217 26.83 -19.91 -3.06
C MET A 217 27.50 -20.32 -4.38
N PRO A 218 27.98 -21.57 -4.50
CA PRO A 218 28.68 -22.06 -5.68
C PRO A 218 27.75 -22.14 -6.90
N ASP A 219 28.27 -21.73 -8.06
CA ASP A 219 27.51 -21.62 -9.30
C ASP A 219 27.02 -23.01 -9.80
N THR A 220 25.69 -23.19 -9.86
CA THR A 220 25.03 -24.44 -10.28
C THR A 220 24.96 -24.65 -11.78
N ARG A 221 25.52 -23.74 -12.60
CA ARG A 221 25.52 -23.80 -14.08
C ARG A 221 26.06 -25.10 -14.71
N ARG A 222 26.68 -26.01 -13.95
CA ARG A 222 27.34 -27.23 -14.48
C ARG A 222 26.72 -28.56 -14.08
N GLN A 223 25.66 -28.60 -13.26
CA GLN A 223 24.98 -29.86 -12.96
C GLN A 223 23.71 -29.98 -13.79
N ILE A 224 23.87 -30.47 -15.03
CA ILE A 224 22.77 -31.08 -15.77
C ILE A 224 22.47 -32.39 -15.03
N LEU A 225 21.54 -32.35 -14.07
CA LEU A 225 21.00 -33.58 -13.50
C LEU A 225 20.01 -34.15 -14.52
N MET A 226 20.52 -35.05 -15.38
CA MET A 226 19.71 -36.01 -16.12
C MET A 226 18.96 -36.91 -15.14
#